data_AF-A0A8H7D4I9-F1
#
_entry.id   AF-A0A8H7D4I9-F1
#
_cell.length_a   1.000
_cell.length_b   1.000
_cell.length_c   1.000
_cell.angle_alpha   90.00
_cell.angle_beta   90.00
_cell.angle_gamma   90.00
#
_symmetry.space_group_name_H-M   'P 1'
#
loop_
_entity.id
_entity.type
_entity.pdbx_description
1 polymer ?
#
loop_
_entity_poly.entity_id
_entity_poly.type
_entity_poly.pdbx_seq_one_letter_code
_entity_poly.pdbx_strand_id
1 'polypeptide(L)'
;MTVKPLRESLGPVHVSKVPLIFVEDAERKFLFDAIQTIPCIKREAEWALQWIADEKSAFGERLVAFAAVEEIVPGSFTSFWMKKRGLMPGLIFLNELISRDEGMHTDFPCLLFTPLRRHSHPDTVRCTITKAATIEQEFLTVH
;
A
#
# COMPACT_ATOMS: atom_id res chain seq x y z
N MET A 1 -17.80 -18.80 -2.01
CA MET A 1 -17.26 -18.16 -0.79
C MET A 1 -17.47 -16.67 -0.93
N THR A 2 -18.43 -16.14 -0.18
CA THR A 2 -18.84 -14.73 -0.24
C THR A 2 -17.76 -13.88 0.42
N VAL A 3 -17.16 -12.97 -0.34
CA VAL A 3 -16.15 -12.03 0.18
C VAL A 3 -16.82 -11.17 1.25
N LYS A 4 -16.49 -11.44 2.52
CA LYS A 4 -16.91 -10.59 3.64
C LYS A 4 -16.28 -9.21 3.45
N PRO A 5 -17.00 -8.11 3.73
CA PRO A 5 -16.42 -6.78 3.68
C PRO A 5 -15.19 -6.71 4.59
N LEU A 6 -14.09 -6.14 4.09
CA LEU A 6 -12.84 -5.81 4.80
C LEU A 6 -13.02 -4.97 6.10
N ARG A 7 -14.26 -4.59 6.41
CA ARG A 7 -14.68 -3.87 7.62
C ARG A 7 -14.49 -4.67 8.91
N GLU A 8 -14.42 -6.01 8.85
CA GLU A 8 -14.37 -6.86 10.05
C GLU A 8 -12.97 -7.33 10.45
N SER A 9 -11.95 -7.25 9.59
CA SER A 9 -10.60 -7.78 9.90
C SER A 9 -9.62 -6.76 10.45
N LEU A 10 -9.91 -5.46 10.29
CA LEU A 10 -9.08 -4.38 10.82
C LEU A 10 -9.79 -3.78 12.03
N GLY A 11 -9.23 -4.01 13.22
CA GLY A 11 -9.78 -3.47 14.47
C GLY A 11 -9.96 -1.95 14.44
N PRO A 12 -10.74 -1.39 15.38
CA PRO A 12 -11.19 0.02 15.40
C PRO A 12 -10.08 1.10 15.48
N VAL A 13 -8.82 0.70 15.50
CA VAL A 13 -7.66 1.56 15.79
C VAL A 13 -7.03 2.17 14.52
N HIS A 14 -7.28 1.62 13.33
CA HIS A 14 -6.63 2.09 12.09
C HIS A 14 -7.50 2.99 11.20
N VAL A 15 -8.83 2.85 11.26
CA VAL A 15 -9.75 3.68 10.44
C VAL A 15 -9.96 5.08 11.04
N SER A 16 -9.65 5.27 12.32
CA SER A 16 -9.95 6.47 13.12
C SER A 16 -8.85 7.54 13.15
N LYS A 17 -7.73 7.34 12.44
CA LYS A 17 -6.57 8.26 12.48
C LYS A 17 -6.32 9.08 11.22
N VAL A 18 -7.17 9.00 10.21
CA VAL A 18 -7.13 9.97 9.10
C VAL A 18 -7.97 11.17 9.54
N PRO A 19 -7.38 12.37 9.74
CA PRO A 19 -8.19 13.56 9.89
C PRO A 19 -8.94 13.77 8.57
N LEU A 20 -10.22 13.39 8.53
CA LEU A 20 -11.13 13.75 7.46
C LEU A 20 -11.32 15.26 7.56
N ILE A 21 -10.46 16.00 6.85
CA ILE A 21 -10.55 17.44 6.65
C ILE A 21 -11.90 17.69 5.99
N PHE A 22 -12.90 18.14 6.76
CA PHE A 22 -14.23 18.59 6.34
C PHE A 22 -14.62 18.21 4.89
N VAL A 23 -14.74 16.91 4.63
CA VAL A 23 -15.18 16.41 3.32
C VAL A 23 -16.70 16.34 3.37
N GLU A 24 -17.35 16.97 2.38
CA GLU A 24 -18.81 16.89 2.20
C GLU A 24 -19.25 15.42 2.09
N ASP A 25 -20.45 15.09 2.58
CA ASP A 25 -20.89 13.68 2.67
C ASP A 25 -20.91 12.95 1.32
N ALA A 26 -21.14 13.68 0.22
CA ALA A 26 -21.09 13.14 -1.13
C ALA A 26 -19.66 12.79 -1.57
N GLU A 27 -18.71 13.69 -1.33
CA GLU A 27 -17.30 13.49 -1.67
C GLU A 27 -16.65 12.43 -0.77
N ARG A 28 -17.06 12.39 0.51
CA ARG A 28 -16.67 11.34 1.45
C ARG A 28 -17.08 9.95 0.94
N LYS A 29 -18.31 9.82 0.44
CA LYS A 29 -18.80 8.55 -0.13
C LYS A 29 -17.97 8.15 -1.36
N PHE A 30 -17.70 9.10 -2.25
CA PHE A 30 -16.84 8.87 -3.41
C PHE A 30 -15.44 8.37 -3.01
N LEU A 31 -14.83 8.97 -1.99
CA LEU A 31 -13.52 8.55 -1.46
C LEU A 31 -13.55 7.17 -0.80
N PHE A 32 -14.65 6.80 -0.12
CA PHE A 32 -14.79 5.43 0.43
C PHE A 32 -14.99 4.37 -0.67
N ASP A 33 -15.60 4.75 -1.79
CA ASP A 33 -15.80 3.89 -2.94
C ASP A 33 -14.62 3.95 -3.94
N ALA A 34 -13.51 4.62 -3.57
CA ALA A 34 -12.34 4.87 -4.43
C ALA A 34 -11.73 3.59 -5.04
N ILE A 35 -11.75 2.47 -4.32
CA ILE A 35 -11.31 1.16 -4.83
C ILE A 35 -12.14 0.69 -6.04
N GLN A 36 -13.39 1.14 -6.16
CA GLN A 36 -14.28 0.81 -7.27
C GLN A 36 -14.34 1.90 -8.33
N THR A 37 -14.19 3.16 -7.93
CA THR A 37 -14.40 4.34 -8.79
C THR A 37 -13.13 4.85 -9.44
N ILE A 38 -11.96 4.63 -8.83
CA ILE A 38 -10.66 5.10 -9.34
C ILE A 38 -9.87 3.90 -9.92
N PRO A 39 -9.66 3.84 -11.25
CA PRO A 39 -9.06 2.67 -11.90
C PRO A 39 -7.66 2.29 -11.41
N CYS A 40 -6.81 3.27 -11.07
CA CYS A 40 -5.46 2.97 -10.55
C CYS A 40 -5.53 2.30 -9.17
N ILE A 41 -6.33 2.83 -8.24
CA ILE A 41 -6.55 2.25 -6.91
C ILE A 41 -7.17 0.85 -7.02
N LYS A 42 -8.11 0.66 -7.94
CA LYS A 42 -8.69 -0.66 -8.22
C LYS A 42 -7.63 -1.68 -8.64
N ARG A 43 -6.77 -1.30 -9.60
CA ARG A 43 -5.71 -2.17 -10.11
C ARG A 43 -4.68 -2.54 -9.06
N GLU A 44 -4.31 -1.59 -8.22
CA GLU A 44 -3.41 -1.81 -7.09
C GLU A 44 -4.00 -2.81 -6.09
N ALA A 45 -5.27 -2.61 -5.71
CA ALA A 45 -6.00 -3.52 -4.82
C ALA A 45 -6.14 -4.93 -5.43
N GLU A 46 -6.48 -5.04 -6.72
CA GLU A 46 -6.58 -6.33 -7.42
C GLU A 46 -5.22 -7.06 -7.47
N TRP A 47 -4.13 -6.32 -7.69
CA TRP A 47 -2.79 -6.89 -7.70
C TRP A 47 -2.36 -7.39 -6.31
N ALA A 48 -2.63 -6.64 -5.25
CA ALA A 48 -2.38 -7.09 -3.87
C ALA A 48 -3.22 -8.34 -3.53
N LEU A 49 -4.50 -8.34 -3.88
CA LEU A 49 -5.41 -9.47 -3.64
C LEU A 49 -4.96 -10.74 -4.37
N GLN A 50 -4.41 -10.62 -5.58
CA GLN A 50 -3.82 -11.75 -6.30
C GLN A 50 -2.75 -12.46 -5.45
N TRP A 51 -1.84 -11.72 -4.81
CA TRP A 51 -0.75 -12.31 -4.03
C TRP A 51 -1.21 -12.89 -2.69
N ILE A 52 -2.27 -12.34 -2.10
CA ILE A 52 -2.89 -12.86 -0.89
C ILE A 52 -3.64 -14.16 -1.18
N ALA A 53 -4.38 -14.21 -2.30
CA ALA A 53 -5.23 -15.35 -2.65
C ALA A 53 -4.46 -16.48 -3.37
N ASP A 54 -3.22 -16.25 -3.81
CA ASP A 54 -2.47 -17.25 -4.54
C ASP A 54 -1.86 -18.34 -3.62
N GLU A 55 -2.46 -19.53 -3.69
CA GLU A 55 -2.01 -20.73 -3.01
C GLU A 55 -0.81 -21.42 -3.70
N LYS A 56 -0.52 -21.09 -4.97
CA LYS A 56 0.54 -21.74 -5.75
C LYS A 56 1.91 -21.10 -5.55
N SER A 57 1.96 -19.78 -5.34
CA SER A 57 3.22 -19.06 -5.11
C SER A 57 3.97 -19.58 -3.89
N ALA A 58 5.29 -19.59 -3.96
CA ALA A 58 6.13 -19.92 -2.81
C ALA A 58 6.06 -18.80 -1.75
N PHE A 59 6.35 -19.14 -0.50
CA PHE A 59 6.38 -18.17 0.60
C PHE A 59 7.34 -16.99 0.32
N GLY A 60 8.50 -17.26 -0.28
CA GLY A 60 9.45 -16.21 -0.68
C GLY A 60 8.91 -15.26 -1.74
N GLU A 61 8.10 -15.75 -2.68
CA GLU A 61 7.47 -14.91 -3.73
C GLU A 61 6.39 -14.00 -3.13
N ARG A 62 5.59 -14.54 -2.21
CA ARG A 62 4.59 -13.75 -1.47
C ARG A 62 5.25 -12.71 -0.56
N LEU A 63 6.38 -13.02 0.07
CA LEU A 63 7.13 -12.04 0.88
C LEU A 63 7.64 -10.86 0.04
N VAL A 64 8.17 -11.15 -1.15
CA VAL A 64 8.62 -10.10 -2.09
C VAL A 64 7.45 -9.24 -2.56
N ALA A 65 6.33 -9.86 -2.90
CA ALA A 65 5.13 -9.13 -3.29
C ALA A 65 4.56 -8.27 -2.15
N PHE A 66 4.57 -8.80 -0.92
CA PHE A 66 4.13 -8.07 0.27
C PHE A 66 5.01 -6.85 0.55
N ALA A 67 6.33 -7.01 0.50
CA ALA A 67 7.27 -5.90 0.65
C ALA A 67 7.03 -4.81 -0.42
N ALA A 68 6.75 -5.23 -1.67
CA ALA A 68 6.45 -4.30 -2.75
C ALA A 68 5.13 -3.54 -2.56
N VAL A 69 4.10 -4.16 -1.95
CA VAL A 69 2.84 -3.46 -1.62
C VAL A 69 3.06 -2.45 -0.48
N GLU A 70 3.80 -2.80 0.57
CA GLU A 70 4.04 -1.92 1.72
C GLU A 70 4.95 -0.71 1.37
N GLU A 71 5.86 -0.85 0.38
CA GLU A 71 6.72 0.26 -0.06
C GLU A 71 6.02 1.22 -1.04
N ILE A 72 4.95 0.78 -1.71
CA ILE A 72 4.14 1.60 -2.62
C ILE A 72 3.16 2.43 -1.79
N VAL A 73 3.65 3.50 -1.17
CA VAL A 73 2.80 4.50 -0.50
C VAL A 73 3.09 5.89 -1.08
N PRO A 74 2.21 6.40 -1.98
CA PRO A 74 2.28 7.73 -2.57
C PRO A 74 2.31 8.89 -1.54
N GLY A 75 1.90 8.60 -0.30
CA GLY A 75 1.83 9.54 0.81
C GLY A 75 3.20 10.08 1.25
N SER A 76 4.26 9.27 1.15
CA SER A 76 5.61 9.65 1.59
C SER A 76 6.25 10.75 0.73
N PHE A 77 6.12 10.67 -0.60
CA PHE A 77 6.63 11.68 -1.52
C PHE A 77 5.82 12.98 -1.46
N THR A 78 4.50 12.86 -1.34
CA THR A 78 3.59 14.00 -1.29
C THR A 78 3.77 14.80 0.00
N SER A 79 3.97 14.13 1.13
CA SER A 79 4.22 14.78 2.42
C SER A 79 5.57 15.50 2.46
N PHE A 80 6.62 14.94 1.83
CA PHE A 80 7.92 15.61 1.70
C PHE A 80 7.82 16.90 0.89
N TRP A 81 7.04 16.88 -0.19
CA TRP A 81 6.77 18.08 -1.00
C TRP A 81 6.00 19.14 -0.21
N MET A 82 4.98 18.74 0.56
CA MET A 82 4.23 19.66 1.44
C MET A 82 5.12 20.24 2.55
N LYS A 83 5.99 19.42 3.14
CA LYS A 83 6.97 19.83 4.17
C LYS A 83 7.92 20.91 3.66
N LYS A 84 8.43 20.74 2.43
CA LYS A 84 9.31 21.75 1.81
C LYS A 84 8.61 23.11 1.59
N ARG A 85 7.27 23.12 1.52
CA ARG A 85 6.45 24.33 1.36
C ARG A 85 5.83 24.84 2.66
N GLY A 86 6.06 24.16 3.79
CA GLY A 86 5.50 24.54 5.09
C GLY A 86 3.97 24.43 5.17
N LEU A 87 3.36 23.55 4.35
CA LEU A 87 1.90 23.39 4.29
C LEU A 87 1.44 22.26 5.22
N MET A 88 0.31 22.45 5.92
CA MET A 88 -0.37 21.42 6.72
C MET A 88 0.54 20.68 7.73
N PRO A 89 1.11 21.37 8.73
CA PRO A 89 2.05 20.79 9.69
C PRO A 89 1.50 19.58 10.46
N GLY A 90 0.19 19.54 10.74
CA GLY A 90 -0.45 18.39 11.38
C GLY A 90 -0.48 17.13 10.50
N LEU A 91 -0.67 17.30 9.19
CA LEU A 91 -0.65 16.18 8.23
C LEU A 91 0.79 15.68 8.02
N ILE A 92 1.76 16.58 7.97
CA ILE A 92 3.19 16.22 7.89
C ILE A 92 3.60 15.38 9.11
N PHE A 93 3.24 15.83 10.33
CA PHE A 93 3.56 15.10 11.55
C PHE A 93 2.93 13.70 11.58
N LEU A 94 1.66 13.57 11.17
CA LEU A 94 1.01 12.26 11.06
C LEU A 94 1.68 11.37 10.01
N ASN A 95 2.06 11.93 8.86
CA ASN A 95 2.75 11.16 7.83
C ASN A 95 4.15 10.71 8.29
N GLU A 96 4.88 11.53 9.05
CA GLU A 96 6.17 11.12 9.63
C GLU A 96 6.02 9.96 10.62
N LEU A 97 4.97 9.97 11.44
CA LEU A 97 4.67 8.87 12.35
C LEU A 97 4.29 7.58 11.59
N ILE A 98 3.45 7.70 10.56
CA ILE A 98 3.03 6.56 9.74
C ILE A 98 4.22 6.00 8.96
N SER A 99 4.99 6.83 8.27
CA SER A 99 6.17 6.39 7.51
C SER A 99 7.26 5.76 8.39
N ARG A 100 7.36 6.16 9.66
CA ARG A 100 8.26 5.49 10.62
C ARG A 100 7.80 4.06 10.90
N ASP A 101 6.50 3.88 11.10
CA ASP A 101 5.93 2.56 11.40
C ASP A 101 5.93 1.67 10.13
N GLU A 102 5.73 2.24 8.93
CA GLU A 102 5.82 1.55 7.63
C GLU A 102 7.25 1.10 7.28
N GLY A 103 8.29 1.85 7.66
CA GLY A 103 9.68 1.42 7.44
C GLY A 103 9.99 0.07 8.09
N MET A 104 9.40 -0.21 9.25
CA MET A 104 9.51 -1.53 9.89
C MET A 104 8.78 -2.63 9.13
N HIS A 105 7.67 -2.31 8.45
CA HIS A 105 6.92 -3.26 7.64
C HIS A 105 7.63 -3.63 6.33
N THR A 106 8.53 -2.77 5.82
CA THR A 106 9.40 -3.08 4.66
C THR A 106 10.63 -3.89 5.06
N ASP A 107 11.23 -3.59 6.22
CA ASP A 107 12.43 -4.29 6.71
C ASP A 107 12.12 -5.72 7.16
N PHE A 108 10.93 -5.95 7.75
CA PHE A 108 10.56 -7.24 8.31
C PHE A 108 10.48 -8.38 7.27
N PRO A 109 9.85 -8.20 6.09
CA PRO A 109 9.90 -9.18 5.00
C PRO A 109 11.32 -9.47 4.51
N CYS A 110 12.19 -8.45 4.44
CA CYS A 110 13.59 -8.62 4.02
C CYS A 110 14.36 -9.49 5.04
N LEU A 111 14.12 -9.26 6.34
CA LEU A 111 14.66 -10.07 7.43
C LEU A 111 14.14 -11.52 7.41
N LEU A 112 12.87 -11.74 7.04
CA LEU A 112 12.30 -13.08 6.87
C LEU A 112 12.77 -13.78 5.60
N PHE A 113 13.09 -13.02 4.54
CA PHE A 113 13.57 -13.54 3.27
C PHE A 113 15.02 -14.03 3.35
N THR A 114 15.87 -13.35 4.13
CA THR A 114 17.30 -13.66 4.27
C THR A 114 17.60 -15.10 4.74
N PRO A 115 16.95 -15.66 5.78
CA PRO A 115 17.21 -17.02 6.26
C PRO A 115 16.52 -18.12 5.44
N LEU A 116 15.84 -17.80 4.33
CA LEU A 116 15.15 -18.81 3.53
C LEU A 116 16.15 -19.77 2.88
N ARG A 117 15.95 -21.08 3.10
CA ARG A 117 16.77 -22.12 2.46
C ARG A 117 16.61 -22.18 0.94
N ARG A 118 15.47 -21.69 0.42
CA ARG A 118 15.15 -21.65 -1.00
C ARG A 118 14.61 -20.27 -1.32
N HIS A 119 15.38 -19.51 -2.09
CA HIS A 119 14.96 -18.22 -2.60
C HIS A 119 14.17 -18.38 -3.89
N SER A 120 13.28 -17.42 -4.14
CA SER A 120 12.61 -17.25 -5.42
C SER A 120 13.64 -16.98 -6.51
N HIS A 121 13.34 -17.39 -7.75
CA HIS A 121 14.23 -17.12 -8.87
C HIS A 121 14.42 -15.60 -9.03
N PRO A 122 15.64 -15.09 -9.28
CA PRO A 122 15.89 -13.67 -9.43
C PRO A 122 14.99 -12.99 -10.47
N ASP A 123 14.67 -13.68 -11.56
CA ASP A 123 13.76 -13.16 -12.59
C ASP A 123 12.32 -13.00 -12.09
N THR A 124 11.83 -13.90 -11.23
CA THR A 124 10.50 -13.77 -10.62
C THR A 124 10.47 -12.56 -9.71
N VAL A 125 11.49 -12.38 -8.87
CA VAL A 125 11.63 -11.20 -7.99
C VAL A 125 11.63 -9.92 -8.83
N ARG A 126 12.47 -9.87 -9.86
CA ARG A 126 12.56 -8.72 -10.76
C ARG A 126 11.24 -8.42 -11.46
N CYS A 127 10.54 -9.45 -11.93
CA CYS A 127 9.24 -9.31 -12.58
C CYS A 127 8.20 -8.73 -11.61
N THR A 128 8.11 -9.27 -10.39
CA THR A 128 7.19 -8.79 -9.34
C THR A 128 7.45 -7.32 -9.01
N ILE A 129 8.71 -6.95 -8.75
CA ILE A 129 9.08 -5.57 -8.41
C ILE A 129 8.83 -4.61 -9.58
N THR A 130 9.18 -5.01 -10.81
CA THR A 130 8.94 -4.17 -12.00
C THR A 130 7.45 -3.94 -12.24
N LYS A 131 6.62 -4.97 -12.03
CA LYS A 131 5.16 -4.86 -12.16
C LYS A 131 4.58 -3.92 -11.10
N ALA A 132 5.04 -4.04 -9.86
CA ALA A 132 4.67 -3.15 -8.77
C ALA A 132 5.03 -1.68 -9.10
N ALA A 133 6.27 -1.44 -9.53
CA ALA A 133 6.74 -0.11 -9.93
C ALA A 133 5.95 0.49 -11.11
N THR A 134 5.51 -0.34 -12.06
CA THR A 134 4.69 0.11 -13.19
C THR A 134 3.30 0.56 -12.73
N ILE A 135 2.68 -0.19 -11.81
CA ILE A 135 1.38 0.18 -11.22
C ILE A 135 1.50 1.53 -10.48
N GLU A 136 2.57 1.72 -9.72
CA GLU A 136 2.81 2.98 -9.00
C GLU A 136 3.10 4.16 -9.94
N GLN A 137 3.87 3.93 -11.01
CA GLN A 137 4.09 4.96 -12.02
C GLN A 137 2.77 5.42 -12.65
N GLU A 138 1.87 4.50 -12.95
CA GLU A 138 0.54 4.86 -13.43
C GLU A 138 -0.26 5.64 -12.37
N PHE A 139 -0.18 5.28 -11.10
CA PHE A 139 -0.82 6.05 -10.03
C PHE A 139 -0.35 7.51 -10.00
N LEU A 140 0.97 7.76 -10.13
CA LEU A 140 1.56 9.09 -10.04
C LEU A 140 1.48 9.93 -11.32
N THR A 141 1.19 9.32 -12.48
CA THR A 141 1.22 10.00 -13.80
C THR A 141 -0.13 10.18 -14.46
N VAL A 142 -1.20 9.57 -13.94
CA VAL A 142 -2.56 9.76 -14.46
C VAL A 142 -3.05 11.17 -14.11
N HIS A 143 -3.17 12.01 -15.15
CA HIS A 143 -3.81 13.33 -15.16
C HIS A 143 -5.29 13.23 -15.52
#